data_AF-A7T2J9-F1
#
_entry.id   AF-A7T2J9-F1
#
_cell.length_a   1.000
_cell.length_b   1.000
_cell.length_c   1.000
_cell.angle_alpha   90.00
_cell.angle_beta   90.00
_cell.angle_gamma   90.00
#
_symmetry.space_group_name_H-M   'P 1'
#
loop_
_entity.id
_entity.type
_entity.pdbx_description
1 polymer ?
#
loop_
_entity_poly.entity_id
_entity_poly.type
_entity_poly.pdbx_seq_one_letter_code
_entity_poly.pdbx_strand_id
1 'polypeptide(L)'
;KVVIRRLPPSLKEEELKEYLGDLPEHDFFYFVDGQMSFGPVLFSRAYINFKNQEDIIKFRDQFDGSSFFDNKGKKVFLISQHISKITVIC
;
A
#
# COMPACT_ATOMS: atom_id res chain seq x y z
N LYS A 1 -0.09 -12.96 -1.71
CA LYS A 1 -0.11 -11.63 -2.37
C LYS A 1 -0.90 -10.59 -1.56
N VAL A 2 -0.31 -9.42 -1.32
CA VAL A 2 -0.92 -8.24 -0.68
C VAL A 2 -1.03 -7.12 -1.70
N VAL A 3 -2.13 -6.37 -1.66
CA VAL A 3 -2.35 -5.22 -2.55
C VAL A 3 -2.78 -4.02 -1.72
N ILE A 4 -2.00 -2.95 -1.79
CA ILE A 4 -2.30 -1.67 -1.17
C ILE A 4 -2.97 -0.80 -2.22
N ARG A 5 -4.20 -0.37 -1.95
CA ARG A 5 -5.04 0.42 -2.86
C ARG A 5 -5.38 1.77 -2.24
N ARG A 6 -5.78 2.71 -3.10
CA ARG A 6 -6.14 4.09 -2.71
C ARG A 6 -4.98 4.87 -2.09
N LEU A 7 -3.76 4.61 -2.55
CA LEU A 7 -2.62 5.44 -2.18
C LEU A 7 -2.76 6.82 -2.86
N PRO A 8 -2.25 7.90 -2.23
CA PRO A 8 -2.23 9.22 -2.86
C PRO A 8 -1.50 9.16 -4.21
N PRO A 9 -1.98 9.86 -5.26
CA PRO A 9 -1.27 9.97 -6.53
C PRO A 9 0.06 10.74 -6.40
N SER A 10 0.20 11.57 -5.35
CA SER A 10 1.44 12.26 -5.00
C SER A 10 2.49 11.36 -4.37
N LEU A 11 2.09 10.20 -3.82
CA LEU A 11 2.98 9.30 -3.11
C LEU A 11 3.95 8.64 -4.09
N LYS A 12 5.23 8.65 -3.74
CA LYS A 12 6.28 7.95 -4.47
C LYS A 12 6.55 6.57 -3.89
N GLU A 13 7.15 5.71 -4.70
CA GLU A 13 7.58 4.39 -4.28
C GLU A 13 8.54 4.44 -3.08
N GLU A 14 9.50 5.37 -3.11
CA GLU A 14 10.52 5.55 -2.06
C GLU A 14 9.89 5.91 -0.71
N GLU A 15 8.96 6.87 -0.69
CA GLU A 15 8.23 7.28 0.51
C GLU A 15 7.38 6.13 1.06
N LEU A 16 6.77 5.33 0.17
CA LEU A 16 6.05 4.14 0.59
C LEU A 16 7.00 3.11 1.21
N LYS A 17 8.18 2.88 0.62
CA LYS A 17 9.18 1.96 1.16
C LYS A 17 9.70 2.42 2.52
N GLU A 18 9.99 3.70 2.68
CA GLU A 18 10.42 4.27 3.96
C GLU A 18 9.32 4.14 5.02
N TYR A 19 8.06 4.37 4.65
CA TYR A 19 6.93 4.18 5.53
C TYR A 19 6.69 2.72 5.94
N LEU A 20 6.83 1.79 4.99
CA LEU A 20 6.73 0.36 5.26
C LEU A 20 7.95 -0.17 6.03
N GLY A 21 9.07 0.56 5.99
CA GLY A 21 10.32 0.19 6.63
C GLY A 21 10.95 -1.04 5.99
N ASP A 22 11.60 -1.87 6.81
CA ASP A 22 12.09 -3.17 6.39
C ASP A 22 10.92 -4.11 6.10
N LEU A 23 10.60 -4.25 4.82
CA LEU A 23 9.64 -5.23 4.35
C LEU A 23 10.18 -6.64 4.60
N PRO A 24 9.36 -7.56 5.14
CA PRO A 24 9.73 -8.96 5.25
C PRO A 24 9.99 -9.59 3.87
N GLU A 25 10.53 -10.81 3.89
CA GLU A 25 10.98 -11.48 2.68
C GLU A 25 9.83 -11.61 1.65
N HIS A 26 10.05 -10.99 0.49
CA HIS A 26 9.07 -10.91 -0.58
C HIS A 26 9.70 -11.29 -1.92
N ASP A 27 8.95 -12.00 -2.75
CA ASP A 27 9.36 -12.38 -4.11
C ASP A 27 9.37 -11.18 -5.05
N PHE A 28 8.36 -10.31 -4.94
CA PHE A 28 8.29 -9.11 -5.76
C PHE A 28 7.53 -7.98 -5.07
N PHE A 29 7.96 -6.76 -5.39
CA PHE A 29 7.31 -5.52 -5.01
C PHE A 29 7.12 -4.68 -6.28
N TYR A 30 5.89 -4.21 -6.52
CA TYR A 30 5.55 -3.42 -7.71
C TYR A 30 4.67 -2.24 -7.33
N PHE A 31 5.16 -1.02 -7.56
CA PHE A 31 4.43 0.22 -7.34
C PHE A 31 3.93 0.80 -8.65
N VAL A 32 2.68 1.25 -8.65
CA VAL A 32 2.02 1.94 -9.76
C VAL A 32 1.70 3.34 -9.29
N ASP A 33 2.31 4.34 -9.91
CA ASP A 33 2.01 5.74 -9.64
C ASP A 33 0.60 6.11 -10.15
N GLY A 34 0.00 7.09 -9.50
CA GLY A 34 -1.25 7.70 -9.97
C GLY A 34 -0.96 8.79 -10.99
N GLN A 35 -0.57 8.45 -12.22
CA GLN A 35 -0.36 9.46 -13.28
C GLN A 35 -1.64 10.27 -13.56
N MET A 36 -1.61 11.59 -13.28
CA MET A 36 -2.70 12.57 -13.47
C MET A 36 -3.33 12.61 -14.88
N SER A 37 -2.72 11.96 -15.86
CA SER A 37 -3.07 12.06 -17.28
C SER A 37 -4.40 11.39 -17.68
N PHE A 38 -4.98 10.51 -16.86
CA PHE A 38 -6.14 9.67 -17.27
C PHE A 38 -7.47 9.88 -16.51
N GLY A 39 -7.63 10.97 -15.72
CA GLY A 39 -8.94 11.33 -15.14
C GLY A 39 -8.90 12.08 -13.81
N PRO A 40 -10.05 12.52 -13.27
CA PRO A 40 -10.12 13.46 -12.14
C PRO A 40 -9.74 12.89 -10.77
N VAL A 41 -9.68 11.56 -10.59
CA VAL A 41 -9.29 10.93 -9.32
C VAL A 41 -8.43 9.71 -9.59
N LEU A 42 -7.11 9.88 -9.52
CA LEU A 42 -6.15 8.80 -9.66
C LEU A 42 -5.56 8.45 -8.30
N PHE A 43 -5.42 7.16 -8.05
CA PHE A 43 -4.82 6.63 -6.84
C PHE A 43 -3.66 5.73 -7.23
N SER A 44 -2.54 5.87 -6.53
CA SER A 44 -1.42 4.94 -6.64
C SER A 44 -1.81 3.57 -6.06
N ARG A 45 -1.09 2.53 -6.46
CA ARG A 45 -1.31 1.14 -6.00
C ARG A 45 0.03 0.45 -5.80
N ALA A 46 0.15 -0.37 -4.76
CA ALA A 46 1.32 -1.21 -4.56
C ALA A 46 0.92 -2.68 -4.49
N TYR A 47 1.71 -3.55 -5.10
CA TYR A 47 1.55 -4.99 -5.08
C TYR A 47 2.78 -5.60 -4.43
N ILE A 48 2.58 -6.42 -3.42
CA ILE A 48 3.66 -7.09 -2.69
C ILE A 48 3.34 -8.57 -2.65
N ASN A 49 4.31 -9.41 -2.99
CA ASN A 49 4.17 -10.85 -2.82
C ASN A 49 5.16 -11.37 -1.78
N PHE A 50 4.70 -11.54 -0.56
CA PHE A 50 5.46 -12.14 0.52
C PHE A 50 5.65 -13.64 0.29
N LYS A 51 6.81 -14.17 0.70
CA LYS A 51 7.11 -15.61 0.65
C LYS A 51 6.34 -16.37 1.73
N ASN A 52 6.27 -15.82 2.95
CA ASN A 52 5.62 -16.47 4.08
C ASN A 52 4.24 -15.88 4.34
N GLN A 53 3.28 -16.74 4.67
CA GLN A 53 1.92 -16.31 5.01
C GLN A 53 1.85 -15.62 6.38
N GLU A 54 2.71 -15.99 7.33
CA GLU A 54 2.78 -15.35 8.64
C GLU A 54 3.12 -13.86 8.54
N ASP A 55 4.02 -13.51 7.62
CA ASP A 55 4.42 -12.13 7.37
C ASP A 55 3.28 -11.31 6.74
N ILE A 56 2.41 -11.96 5.94
CA ILE A 56 1.19 -11.32 5.42
C ILE A 56 0.27 -10.93 6.58
N ILE A 57 0.10 -11.79 7.58
CA ILE A 57 -0.76 -11.53 8.74
C ILE A 57 -0.18 -10.41 9.59
N LYS A 58 1.12 -10.48 9.93
CA LYS A 58 1.82 -9.42 10.68
C LYS A 58 1.74 -8.07 9.97
N PHE A 59 2.01 -8.05 8.67
CA PHE A 59 1.92 -6.85 7.85
C PHE A 59 0.49 -6.29 7.85
N ARG A 60 -0.51 -7.16 7.67
CA ARG A 60 -1.90 -6.74 7.77
C ARG A 60 -2.16 -6.09 9.12
N ASP A 61 -1.88 -6.76 10.23
CA ASP A 61 -2.23 -6.28 11.57
C ASP A 61 -1.47 -5.00 11.96
N GLN A 62 -0.23 -4.85 11.48
CA GLN A 62 0.57 -3.65 11.72
C GLN A 62 0.06 -2.44 10.94
N PHE A 63 -0.42 -2.64 9.71
CA PHE A 63 -0.89 -1.56 8.86
C PHE A 63 -2.42 -1.38 8.93
N ASP A 64 -3.17 -2.29 9.57
CA ASP A 64 -4.64 -2.23 9.68
C ASP A 64 -5.08 -0.95 10.41
N GLY A 65 -5.72 -0.03 9.69
CA GLY A 65 -6.14 1.26 10.25
C GLY A 65 -5.06 2.34 10.32
N SER A 66 -3.87 2.10 9.79
CA SER A 66 -2.79 3.08 9.79
C SER A 66 -3.05 4.23 8.80
N SER A 67 -3.14 5.45 9.31
CA SER A 67 -3.29 6.66 8.50
C SER A 67 -1.94 7.29 8.17
N PHE A 68 -1.70 7.56 6.89
CA PHE A 68 -0.50 8.27 6.43
C PHE A 68 -0.77 9.76 6.32
N PHE A 69 0.25 10.55 6.60
CA PHE A 69 0.23 11.98 6.40
C PHE A 69 1.11 12.28 5.21
N ASP A 70 0.50 12.80 4.13
CA ASP A 70 1.29 13.36 3.02
C ASP A 70 2.14 14.53 3.57
N ASN A 71 3.29 14.81 2.95
CA ASN A 71 4.20 15.90 3.30
C ASN A 71 3.51 17.29 3.20
N LYS A 72 2.32 17.35 2.58
CA LYS A 72 1.42 18.51 2.54
C LYS A 72 0.43 18.59 3.71
N GLY A 73 0.58 17.76 4.74
CA GLY A 73 -0.30 17.73 5.93
C GLY A 73 -1.68 17.10 5.69
N LYS A 74 -1.91 16.47 4.53
CA LYS A 74 -3.18 15.82 4.21
C LYS A 74 -3.19 14.41 4.78
N LYS A 75 -4.10 14.15 5.73
CA LYS A 75 -4.40 12.79 6.21
C LYS A 75 -4.98 11.98 5.06
N VAL A 76 -4.29 10.92 4.67
CA VAL A 76 -4.79 9.92 3.74
C VAL A 76 -4.86 8.59 4.46
N PHE A 77 -6.05 8.01 4.51
CA PHE A 77 -6.23 6.67 5.02
C PHE A 77 -5.59 5.71 4.04
N LEU A 78 -4.39 5.24 4.37
CA LEU A 78 -3.89 4.01 3.79
C LEU A 78 -4.83 2.93 4.33
N ILE A 79 -5.39 2.16 3.42
CA ILE A 79 -6.29 1.04 3.71
C ILE A 79 -7.58 1.34 4.50
N SER A 80 -8.46 2.16 3.92
CA SER A 80 -9.89 1.95 4.15
C SER A 80 -10.59 2.09 2.82
N GLN A 81 -11.10 0.98 2.29
CA GLN A 81 -12.49 0.61 2.54
C GLN A 81 -12.66 -0.87 2.24
N HIS A 82 -13.28 -1.57 3.19
CA HIS A 82 -13.50 -3.00 3.22
C HIS A 82 -12.22 -3.85 3.34
N ILE A 83 -11.98 -4.27 4.58
CA ILE A 83 -11.12 -5.38 5.05
C ILE A 83 -11.55 -6.74 4.45
N SER A 84 -12.30 -6.73 3.34
CA SER A 84 -12.73 -7.91 2.58
C SER A 84 -11.88 -8.15 1.32
N LYS A 85 -10.93 -7.25 0.98
CA LYS A 85 -10.13 -7.35 -0.26
C LYS A 85 -8.65 -6.98 -0.11
N ILE A 86 -8.00 -7.25 1.03
CA ILE A 86 -6.65 -7.83 0.94
C ILE A 86 -6.91 -9.24 0.42
N THR A 87 -7.08 -9.36 -0.90
CA THR A 87 -7.19 -10.66 -1.54
C THR A 87 -5.80 -11.28 -1.42
N VAL A 88 -5.55 -11.97 -0.31
CA VAL A 88 -4.59 -13.07 -0.30
C VAL A 88 -5.15 -14.02 -1.34
N ILE A 89 -4.63 -13.91 -2.56
CA ILE A 89 -4.74 -15.00 -3.53
C ILE A 89 -3.88 -16.09 -2.90
N CYS A 90 -4.52 -16.93 -2.08
CA CYS A 90 -3.98 -18.22 -1.68
C CYS A 90 -4.32 -19.21 -2.79
#